data_AF-A0A4Y2VZE9-F1
#
_entry.id   AF-A0A4Y2VZE9-F1
#
_cell.length_a   1.000
_cell.length_b   1.000
_cell.length_c   1.000
_cell.angle_alpha   90.00
_cell.angle_beta   90.00
_cell.angle_gamma   90.00
#
_symmetry.space_group_name_H-M   'P 1'
#
loop_
_entity.id
_entity.type
_entity.pdbx_description
1 polymer ?
#
loop_
_entity_poly.entity_id
_entity_poly.type
_entity_poly.pdbx_seq_one_letter_code
_entity_poly.pdbx_strand_id
1 'polypeptide(L)'
;NIILHEYLPLLLMEPVSPYQGYQPDLHPGVSHVFQSAAFRFGHTLIPPGLYKRSAQCEFRKTMTGYPAVRLCSTWWDSEEVESGIEELLMGIASQIAEREDNVLCSDVRDKLFGPMDFSRRDLAALNIMRGRDNGLPDYNTVRRYFQLPEIKNWTQINPQLFERSPEVSPLVKN
;
A
#
# COMPACT_ATOMS: atom_id res chain seq x y z
N ASN A 1 -6.97 -18.77 -7.42
CA ASN A 1 -8.26 -18.73 -6.70
C ASN A 1 -8.32 -17.51 -5.79
N ILE A 2 -7.61 -17.49 -4.67
CA ILE A 2 -7.59 -16.38 -3.68
C ILE A 2 -7.42 -14.98 -4.32
N ILE A 3 -6.37 -14.76 -5.11
CA ILE A 3 -6.11 -13.43 -5.69
C ILE A 3 -7.26 -12.94 -6.59
N LEU A 4 -7.73 -13.79 -7.51
CA LEU A 4 -8.68 -13.39 -8.54
C LEU A 4 -10.13 -13.39 -8.06
N HIS A 5 -10.48 -14.27 -7.12
CA HIS A 5 -11.88 -14.51 -6.72
C HIS A 5 -12.20 -14.07 -5.29
N GLU A 6 -11.20 -13.72 -4.47
CA GLU A 6 -11.42 -13.20 -3.12
C GLU A 6 -10.83 -11.80 -2.98
N TYR A 7 -9.53 -11.64 -3.23
CA TYR A 7 -8.84 -10.37 -3.01
C TYR A 7 -9.27 -9.27 -4.00
N LEU A 8 -9.21 -9.54 -5.31
CA LEU A 8 -9.48 -8.53 -6.33
C LEU A 8 -10.92 -7.97 -6.28
N PRO A 9 -11.98 -8.80 -6.10
CA PRO A 9 -13.33 -8.27 -5.96
C PRO A 9 -13.53 -7.37 -4.73
N LEU A 10 -12.89 -7.70 -3.61
CA LEU A 10 -12.93 -6.87 -2.40
C LEU A 10 -12.18 -5.55 -2.59
N LEU A 11 -11.04 -5.59 -3.29
CA LEU A 11 -10.26 -4.39 -3.58
C LEU A 11 -11.01 -3.42 -4.51
N LEU A 12 -11.59 -3.93 -5.60
CA LEU A 12 -12.27 -3.10 -6.59
C LEU A 12 -13.71 -2.75 -6.21
N MET A 13 -14.27 -3.43 -5.20
CA MET A 13 -15.69 -3.38 -4.87
C MET A 13 -16.58 -3.76 -6.05
N GLU A 14 -16.07 -4.61 -6.96
CA GLU A 14 -16.72 -5.04 -8.20
C GLU A 14 -16.45 -6.52 -8.48
N PRO A 15 -17.41 -7.28 -9.05
CA PRO A 15 -17.20 -8.68 -9.37
C PRO A 15 -16.23 -8.85 -10.55
N VAL A 16 -15.36 -9.85 -10.47
CA VAL A 16 -14.50 -10.23 -11.60
C VAL A 16 -15.32 -11.00 -12.64
N SER A 17 -15.16 -10.62 -13.91
CA SER A 17 -15.84 -11.28 -15.03
C SER A 17 -15.44 -12.77 -15.12
N PRO A 18 -16.37 -13.68 -15.45
CA PRO A 18 -16.06 -15.09 -15.61
C PRO A 18 -14.98 -15.34 -16.66
N TYR A 19 -14.07 -16.27 -16.37
CA TYR A 19 -13.00 -16.65 -17.30
C TYR A 19 -13.58 -17.21 -18.60
N GLN A 20 -13.25 -16.57 -19.73
CA GLN A 20 -13.75 -16.92 -21.06
C GLN A 20 -12.82 -17.90 -21.82
N GLY A 21 -11.82 -18.46 -21.14
CA GLY A 21 -10.80 -19.30 -21.77
C GLY A 21 -9.49 -18.56 -22.06
N TYR A 22 -8.49 -19.34 -22.48
CA TYR A 22 -7.15 -18.83 -22.77
C TYR A 22 -7.15 -18.06 -24.09
N GLN A 23 -6.53 -16.88 -24.08
CA GLN A 23 -6.37 -16.03 -25.25
C GLN A 23 -4.87 -16.03 -25.64
N PRO A 24 -4.47 -16.74 -26.70
CA PRO A 24 -3.06 -16.84 -27.09
C PRO A 24 -2.46 -15.52 -27.57
N ASP A 25 -3.30 -14.65 -28.14
CA ASP A 25 -2.87 -13.37 -28.70
C ASP A 25 -2.89 -12.21 -27.69
N LEU A 26 -3.28 -12.48 -26.43
CA LEU A 26 -3.32 -11.47 -25.37
C LEU A 26 -1.94 -11.34 -24.71
N HIS A 27 -1.37 -10.13 -24.73
CA HIS A 27 -0.14 -9.85 -24.01
C HIS A 27 -0.38 -9.73 -22.50
N PRO A 28 0.20 -10.60 -21.64
CA PRO A 28 -0.05 -10.59 -20.19
C PRO A 28 0.92 -9.69 -19.41
N GLY A 29 1.69 -8.84 -20.11
CA GLY A 29 2.72 -8.01 -19.48
C GLY A 29 2.16 -7.01 -18.48
N VAL A 30 2.87 -6.83 -17.37
CA VAL A 30 2.53 -5.82 -16.36
C VAL A 30 2.92 -4.44 -16.87
N SER A 31 1.94 -3.53 -16.96
CA SER A 31 2.21 -2.16 -17.41
C SER A 31 3.08 -1.39 -16.40
N HIS A 32 3.94 -0.48 -16.90
CA HIS A 32 4.74 0.38 -16.03
C HIS A 32 3.89 1.19 -15.05
N VAL A 33 2.73 1.69 -15.50
CA VAL A 33 1.77 2.42 -14.64
C VAL A 33 1.28 1.53 -13.49
N PHE A 34 0.97 0.26 -13.76
CA PHE A 34 0.55 -0.67 -12.71
C PHE A 34 1.66 -0.92 -11.68
N GLN A 35 2.85 -1.35 -12.12
CA GLN A 35 3.94 -1.71 -11.20
C GLN A 35 4.57 -0.51 -10.47
N SER A 36 4.63 0.66 -11.11
CA SER A 36 5.35 1.82 -10.57
C SER A 36 4.46 2.82 -9.86
N ALA A 37 3.14 2.81 -10.10
CA ALA A 37 2.20 3.70 -9.43
C ALA A 37 1.01 2.95 -8.81
N ALA A 38 0.16 2.32 -9.63
CA ALA A 38 -1.16 1.86 -9.16
C ALA A 38 -1.05 0.83 -8.02
N PHE A 39 -0.21 -0.21 -8.19
CA PHE A 39 -0.08 -1.27 -7.19
C PHE A 39 0.74 -0.87 -5.94
N ARG A 40 1.14 0.41 -5.84
CA ARG A 40 1.74 0.98 -4.62
C ARG A 40 0.71 1.48 -3.62
N PHE A 41 -0.59 1.46 -3.95
CA PHE A 41 -1.67 1.82 -3.02
C PHE A 41 -1.56 1.02 -1.70
N GLY A 42 -1.08 -0.23 -1.75
CA GLY A 42 -0.87 -1.04 -0.55
C GLY A 42 0.04 -0.40 0.50
N HIS A 43 0.91 0.56 0.13
CA HIS A 43 1.77 1.26 1.07
C HIS A 43 1.02 2.17 2.06
N THR A 44 -0.14 2.74 1.69
CA THR A 44 -0.95 3.54 2.64
C THR A 44 -1.66 2.65 3.65
N LEU A 45 -1.88 1.37 3.32
CA LEU A 45 -2.52 0.38 4.19
C LEU A 45 -1.59 -0.21 5.27
N ILE A 46 -0.28 0.05 5.22
CA ILE A 46 0.70 -0.59 6.10
C ILE A 46 0.58 -0.03 7.53
N PRO A 47 0.22 -0.85 8.53
CA PRO A 47 0.22 -0.42 9.92
C PRO A 47 1.64 -0.27 10.47
N PRO A 48 1.84 0.57 11.49
CA PRO A 48 3.15 0.75 12.13
C PRO A 48 3.61 -0.49 12.91
N GLY A 49 2.73 -1.46 13.16
CA GLY A 49 3.09 -2.72 13.79
C GLY A 49 2.03 -3.80 13.60
N LEU A 50 2.42 -5.04 13.88
CA LEU A 50 1.61 -6.24 13.68
C LEU A 50 1.31 -6.91 15.02
N TYR A 51 0.04 -7.17 15.28
CA TYR A 51 -0.36 -7.92 16.46
C TYR A 51 -0.06 -9.42 16.31
N LYS A 52 0.12 -10.09 17.46
CA LYS A 52 0.07 -11.55 17.59
C LYS A 52 -1.24 -11.91 18.27
N ARG A 53 -1.94 -12.95 17.79
CA ARG A 53 -3.19 -13.42 18.38
C ARG A 53 -3.20 -14.93 18.50
N SER A 54 -3.58 -15.45 19.66
CA SER A 54 -3.77 -16.89 19.87
C SER A 54 -5.05 -17.41 19.22
N ALA A 55 -5.18 -18.73 19.13
CA ALA A 55 -6.39 -19.40 18.66
C ALA A 55 -7.62 -19.09 19.54
N GLN A 56 -7.41 -18.73 20.82
CA GLN A 56 -8.47 -18.37 21.78
C GLN A 56 -8.88 -16.89 21.69
N CYS A 57 -8.52 -16.20 20.61
CA CYS A 57 -8.79 -14.77 20.40
C CYS A 57 -8.12 -13.83 21.41
N GLU A 58 -7.02 -14.27 22.03
CA GLU A 58 -6.24 -13.45 22.96
C GLU A 58 -5.06 -12.81 22.23
N PHE A 59 -4.93 -11.48 22.34
CA PHE A 59 -3.74 -10.79 21.84
C PHE A 59 -2.53 -11.07 22.74
N ARG A 60 -1.43 -11.49 22.13
CA ARG A 60 -0.18 -11.84 22.80
C ARG A 60 0.82 -10.70 22.66
N LYS A 61 1.68 -10.58 23.67
CA LYS A 61 2.84 -9.69 23.62
C LYS A 61 3.93 -10.30 22.74
N THR A 62 4.80 -9.44 22.22
CA THR A 62 6.05 -9.82 21.56
C THR A 62 7.00 -10.51 22.54
N MET A 63 8.07 -11.14 22.03
CA MET A 63 9.14 -11.72 22.86
C MET A 63 9.78 -10.68 23.78
N THR A 64 9.80 -9.43 23.33
CA THR A 64 10.29 -8.25 24.05
C THR A 64 9.25 -7.58 24.95
N GLY A 65 8.04 -8.14 25.08
CA GLY A 65 7.00 -7.68 26.00
C GLY A 65 6.13 -6.52 25.51
N TYR A 66 6.26 -6.12 24.24
CA TYR A 66 5.44 -5.08 23.60
C TYR A 66 4.10 -5.64 23.12
N PRO A 67 3.06 -4.80 22.93
CA PRO A 67 1.75 -5.26 22.48
C PRO A 67 1.70 -5.73 21.02
N ALA A 68 2.65 -5.29 20.18
CA ALA A 68 2.72 -5.61 18.76
C ALA A 68 4.17 -5.54 18.26
N VAL A 69 4.46 -6.27 17.19
CA VAL A 69 5.75 -6.26 16.49
C VAL A 69 5.87 -4.95 15.72
N ARG A 70 6.76 -4.05 16.14
CA ARG A 70 6.93 -2.73 15.52
C ARG A 70 7.71 -2.83 14.22
N LEU A 71 7.13 -2.34 13.12
CA LEU A 71 7.68 -2.53 11.78
C LEU A 71 9.07 -1.90 11.60
N CYS A 72 9.30 -0.66 12.07
CA CYS A 72 10.58 0.02 11.87
C CYS A 72 11.78 -0.59 12.61
N SER A 73 11.53 -1.45 13.60
CA SER A 73 12.56 -2.16 14.36
C SER A 73 12.78 -3.58 13.85
N THR A 74 11.87 -4.14 13.07
CA THR A 74 11.90 -5.56 12.66
C THR A 74 12.08 -5.76 11.16
N TRP A 75 12.58 -4.75 10.45
CA TRP A 75 13.01 -4.93 9.07
C TRP A 75 14.16 -5.94 9.01
N TRP A 76 13.99 -7.02 8.25
CA TRP A 76 14.98 -8.10 8.11
C TRP A 76 15.24 -8.88 9.40
N ASP A 77 14.28 -8.89 10.32
CA ASP A 77 14.33 -9.63 11.57
C ASP A 77 13.35 -10.82 11.50
N SER A 78 13.85 -12.04 11.75
CA SER A 78 13.08 -13.28 11.73
C SER A 78 12.68 -13.77 13.13
N GLU A 79 13.14 -13.15 14.22
CA GLU A 79 13.03 -13.69 15.58
C GLU A 79 11.57 -13.98 15.97
N GLU A 80 10.65 -13.04 15.71
CA GLU A 80 9.23 -13.23 16.01
C GLU A 80 8.58 -14.35 15.18
N VAL A 81 9.04 -14.58 13.96
CA VAL A 81 8.51 -15.63 13.07
C VAL A 81 9.09 -17.00 13.42
N GLU A 82 10.35 -17.06 13.83
CA GLU A 82 11.00 -18.29 14.29
C GLU A 82 10.35 -18.86 15.56
N SER A 83 9.70 -18.02 16.36
CA SER A 83 8.89 -18.44 17.52
C SER A 83 7.57 -19.12 17.16
N GLY A 84 7.15 -19.07 15.90
CA GLY A 84 5.86 -19.57 15.39
C GLY A 84 5.12 -18.50 14.59
N ILE A 85 4.72 -18.81 13.35
CA ILE A 85 4.08 -17.86 12.44
C ILE A 85 2.56 -17.76 12.65
N GLU A 86 1.96 -18.78 13.27
CA GLU A 86 0.51 -18.95 13.39
C GLU A 86 -0.14 -17.79 14.15
N GLU A 87 0.46 -17.35 15.26
CA GLU A 87 -0.06 -16.24 16.03
C GLU A 87 0.05 -14.91 15.28
N LEU A 88 1.09 -14.74 14.46
CA LEU A 88 1.24 -13.57 13.61
C LEU A 88 0.21 -13.56 12.48
N LEU A 89 -0.04 -14.69 11.82
CA LEU A 89 -1.08 -14.82 10.78
C LEU A 89 -2.48 -14.55 11.35
N MET A 90 -2.79 -15.11 12.52
CA MET A 90 -4.07 -14.85 13.20
C MET A 90 -4.20 -13.37 13.62
N GLY A 91 -3.09 -12.75 14.02
CA GLY A 91 -3.02 -11.33 14.32
C GLY A 91 -3.29 -10.46 13.09
N ILE A 92 -2.58 -10.70 11.98
CA ILE A 92 -2.78 -10.02 10.69
C ILE A 92 -4.23 -10.17 10.21
N ALA A 93 -4.80 -11.38 10.28
CA ALA A 93 -6.18 -11.63 9.86
C ALA A 93 -7.23 -10.90 10.73
N SER A 94 -6.86 -10.49 11.95
CA SER A 94 -7.77 -9.84 12.90
C SER A 94 -7.52 -8.34 13.06
N GLN A 95 -6.38 -7.86 12.57
CA GLN A 95 -5.98 -6.47 12.61
C GLN A 95 -6.52 -5.74 11.39
N ILE A 96 -7.14 -4.58 11.64
CA ILE A 96 -7.54 -3.67 10.56
C ILE A 96 -6.27 -2.96 10.04
N ALA A 97 -6.16 -2.88 8.72
CA ALA A 97 -5.11 -2.12 8.05
C ALA A 97 -5.24 -0.61 8.32
N GLU A 98 -4.22 0.17 7.96
CA GLU A 98 -4.35 1.62 7.91
C GLU A 98 -5.33 2.05 6.81
N ARG A 99 -5.78 3.30 6.89
CA ARG A 99 -6.73 3.86 5.92
C ARG A 99 -6.08 3.99 4.55
N GLU A 100 -6.84 3.74 3.49
CA GLU A 100 -6.44 4.10 2.13
C GLU A 100 -6.58 5.62 1.92
N ASP A 101 -5.51 6.38 2.15
CA ASP A 101 -5.49 7.83 1.94
C ASP A 101 -4.10 8.36 1.54
N ASN A 102 -3.89 9.68 1.65
CA ASN A 102 -2.61 10.32 1.33
C ASN A 102 -1.58 10.27 2.47
N VAL A 103 -1.86 9.52 3.54
CA VAL A 103 -1.00 9.37 4.71
C VAL A 103 -0.28 8.02 4.65
N LEU A 104 0.99 8.05 5.04
CA LEU A 104 1.81 6.86 5.26
C LEU A 104 2.26 6.87 6.71
N CYS A 105 2.24 5.70 7.36
CA CYS A 105 2.77 5.59 8.71
C CYS A 105 4.27 5.92 8.76
N SER A 106 4.76 6.44 9.89
CA SER A 106 6.17 6.86 10.05
C SER A 106 7.18 5.73 9.79
N ASP A 107 6.76 4.48 9.92
CA ASP A 107 7.62 3.31 9.80
C ASP A 107 8.01 3.02 8.36
N VAL A 108 7.20 3.48 7.40
CA VAL A 108 7.51 3.43 5.97
C VAL A 108 7.86 4.81 5.43
N ARG A 109 7.33 5.89 6.00
CA ARG A 109 7.62 7.26 5.55
C ARG A 109 8.99 7.78 6.00
N ASP A 110 9.40 7.50 7.22
CA ASP A 110 10.63 8.06 7.80
C ASP A 110 11.66 6.98 8.13
N LYS A 111 11.17 5.76 8.44
CA LYS A 111 11.98 4.68 9.00
C LYS A 111 11.93 3.39 8.18
N LEU A 112 11.70 3.49 6.86
CA LEU A 112 11.84 2.34 5.97
C LEU A 112 13.31 1.88 5.99
N PHE A 113 13.57 0.57 5.84
CA PHE A 113 14.94 0.07 5.69
C PHE A 113 15.71 0.76 4.55
N GLY A 114 17.01 0.97 4.77
CA GLY A 114 17.92 1.59 3.81
C GLY A 114 19.15 0.73 3.49
N PRO A 115 19.91 1.12 2.44
CA PRO A 115 21.17 0.48 2.07
C PRO A 115 22.28 0.79 3.09
N MET A 116 23.49 0.27 2.87
CA MET A 116 24.60 0.44 3.82
C MET A 116 24.93 1.92 4.13
N ASP A 117 24.80 2.80 3.13
CA ASP A 117 25.11 4.24 3.28
C ASP A 117 24.13 4.98 4.21
N PHE A 118 22.89 4.48 4.33
CA PHE A 118 21.84 5.08 5.17
C PHE A 118 20.95 4.01 5.76
N SER A 119 20.90 3.91 7.09
CA SER A 119 20.09 2.87 7.77
C SER A 119 18.58 3.00 7.51
N ARG A 120 18.09 4.18 7.08
CA ARG A 120 16.68 4.49 6.86
C ARG A 120 16.42 5.28 5.57
N ARG A 121 15.21 5.15 5.01
CA ARG A 121 14.73 5.85 3.79
C ARG A 121 13.26 6.27 3.90
N ASP A 122 12.84 7.15 2.99
CA ASP A 122 11.43 7.54 2.78
C ASP A 122 10.80 6.75 1.63
N LEU A 123 9.80 5.90 1.94
CA LEU A 123 9.09 5.11 0.93
C LEU A 123 8.29 5.97 -0.06
N ALA A 124 7.68 7.08 0.37
CA ALA A 124 6.97 7.98 -0.54
C ALA A 124 7.95 8.60 -1.54
N ALA A 125 9.10 9.08 -1.07
CA ALA A 125 10.14 9.62 -1.94
C ALA A 125 10.65 8.56 -2.92
N LEU A 126 10.87 7.31 -2.46
CA LEU A 126 11.25 6.20 -3.32
C LEU A 126 10.20 5.88 -4.38
N ASN A 127 8.91 5.92 -4.04
CA ASN A 127 7.82 5.71 -4.99
C ASN A 127 7.86 6.77 -6.10
N ILE A 128 8.01 8.05 -5.73
CA ILE A 128 8.09 9.17 -6.68
C ILE A 128 9.32 9.03 -7.57
N MET A 129 10.50 8.78 -6.98
CA MET A 129 11.74 8.64 -7.73
C MET A 129 11.70 7.43 -8.67
N ARG A 130 11.11 6.31 -8.23
CA ARG A 130 10.95 5.13 -9.10
C ARG A 130 9.97 5.39 -10.25
N GLY A 131 8.90 6.14 -10.01
CA GLY A 131 7.98 6.57 -11.06
C GLY A 131 8.69 7.41 -12.12
N ARG A 132 9.55 8.35 -11.70
CA ARG A 132 10.37 9.18 -12.62
C ARG A 132 11.39 8.34 -13.40
N ASP A 133 12.09 7.44 -12.71
CA ASP A 133 13.06 6.50 -13.29
C ASP A 133 12.41 5.60 -14.37
N ASN A 134 11.15 5.20 -14.16
CA ASN A 134 10.38 4.40 -15.12
C ASN A 134 9.67 5.22 -16.20
N GLY A 135 9.87 6.53 -16.25
CA GLY A 135 9.26 7.40 -17.26
C GLY A 135 7.73 7.42 -17.19
N LEU A 136 7.15 7.37 -15.98
CA LEU A 136 5.69 7.43 -15.84
C LEU A 136 5.13 8.75 -16.41
N PRO A 137 4.05 8.71 -17.21
CA PRO A 137 3.38 9.91 -17.68
C PRO A 137 2.73 10.71 -16.53
N ASP A 138 2.36 11.95 -16.81
CA ASP A 138 1.59 12.77 -15.87
C ASP A 138 0.17 12.22 -15.64
N TYR A 139 -0.46 12.71 -14.57
CA TYR A 139 -1.77 12.26 -14.11
C TYR A 139 -2.86 12.33 -15.21
N ASN A 140 -2.95 13.44 -15.95
CA ASN A 140 -3.98 13.60 -16.97
C ASN A 140 -3.69 12.77 -18.23
N THR A 141 -2.41 12.61 -18.61
CA THR A 141 -2.03 11.70 -19.69
C THR A 141 -2.46 10.26 -19.40
N VAL A 142 -2.25 9.77 -18.17
CA VAL A 142 -2.71 8.43 -17.75
C VAL A 142 -4.24 8.35 -17.76
N ARG A 143 -4.94 9.35 -17.23
CA ARG A 143 -6.42 9.39 -17.23
C ARG A 143 -6.98 9.28 -18.64
N ARG A 144 -6.47 10.09 -19.56
CA ARG A 144 -6.89 10.07 -20.96
C ARG A 144 -6.63 8.71 -21.63
N TYR A 145 -5.49 8.07 -21.35
CA TYR A 145 -5.19 6.72 -21.86
C TYR A 145 -6.23 5.69 -21.41
N PHE A 146 -6.68 5.75 -20.16
CA PHE A 146 -7.74 4.91 -19.62
C PHE A 146 -9.15 5.46 -19.86
N GLN A 147 -9.31 6.41 -20.79
CA GLN A 147 -10.60 7.00 -21.18
C GLN A 147 -11.36 7.70 -20.03
N LEU A 148 -10.62 8.15 -19.01
CA LEU A 148 -11.16 8.93 -17.90
C LEU A 148 -11.11 10.44 -18.24
N PRO A 149 -12.08 11.25 -17.75
CA PRO A 149 -12.08 12.69 -18.00
C PRO A 149 -10.84 13.39 -17.42
N GLU A 150 -10.25 14.32 -18.16
CA GLU A 150 -9.15 15.14 -17.64
C GLU A 150 -9.61 16.04 -16.50
N ILE A 151 -8.73 16.23 -15.51
CA ILE A 151 -8.96 17.12 -14.38
C ILE A 151 -8.34 18.49 -14.68
N LYS A 152 -9.15 19.55 -14.53
CA LYS A 152 -8.75 20.94 -14.84
C LYS A 152 -8.38 21.76 -13.61
N ASN A 153 -8.76 21.30 -12.42
CA ASN A 153 -8.49 21.98 -11.16
C ASN A 153 -8.10 20.97 -10.08
N TRP A 154 -7.13 21.31 -9.24
CA TRP A 154 -6.68 20.50 -8.10
C TRP A 154 -7.82 20.03 -7.19
N THR A 155 -8.85 20.86 -6.99
CA THR A 155 -10.02 20.51 -6.16
C THR A 155 -10.84 19.35 -6.71
N GLN A 156 -10.76 19.09 -8.01
CA GLN A 156 -11.52 18.01 -8.67
C GLN A 156 -10.85 16.63 -8.50
N ILE A 157 -9.57 16.58 -8.10
CA ILE A 157 -8.84 15.31 -7.90
C ILE A 157 -9.48 14.53 -6.75
N ASN A 158 -9.76 15.21 -5.64
CA ASN A 158 -10.47 14.65 -4.49
C ASN A 158 -11.26 15.75 -3.78
N PRO A 159 -12.53 16.00 -4.19
CA PRO A 159 -13.35 17.06 -3.61
C PRO A 159 -13.55 16.90 -2.10
N GLN A 160 -13.76 15.66 -1.64
CA GLN A 160 -13.98 15.35 -0.23
C GLN A 160 -12.75 15.66 0.63
N LEU A 161 -11.55 15.35 0.12
CA LEU A 161 -10.31 15.70 0.81
C LEU A 161 -10.12 17.22 0.85
N PHE A 162 -10.41 17.92 -0.25
CA PHE A 162 -10.29 19.37 -0.31
C PHE A 162 -11.24 20.08 0.65
N GLU A 163 -12.46 19.57 0.83
CA GLU A 163 -13.43 20.08 1.79
C GLU A 163 -13.00 19.87 3.25
N ARG A 164 -12.39 18.71 3.55
CA ARG A 164 -12.01 18.33 4.92
C ARG A 164 -10.65 18.90 5.36
N SER A 165 -9.71 19.00 4.42
CA SER A 165 -8.30 19.34 4.66
C SER A 165 -7.75 20.22 3.52
N PRO A 166 -8.20 21.48 3.40
CA PRO A 166 -7.78 22.38 2.33
C PRO A 166 -6.26 22.64 2.34
N GLU A 167 -5.59 22.52 3.48
CA GLU A 167 -4.13 22.66 3.67
C GLU A 167 -3.28 21.63 2.92
N VAL A 168 -3.86 20.47 2.60
CA VAL A 168 -3.19 19.41 1.82
C VAL A 168 -3.15 19.78 0.32
N SER A 169 -3.93 20.78 -0.09
CA SER A 169 -3.92 21.28 -1.47
C SER A 169 -2.57 21.92 -1.81
N PRO A 170 -2.01 21.65 -3.00
CA PRO A 170 -0.81 22.34 -3.49
C PRO A 170 -1.00 23.87 -3.62
N LEU A 171 -2.24 24.37 -3.49
CA LEU A 171 -2.56 25.81 -3.48
C LEU A 171 -2.23 26.52 -2.15
N VAL A 172 -1.89 25.81 -1.07
CA VAL A 172 -1.69 26.42 0.27
C VAL A 172 -0.23 26.82 0.56
N LYS A 173 0.67 26.71 -0.42
CA LYS A 173 2.02 27.26 -0.31
C LYS A 173 2.25 28.34 -1.38
N ASN A 174 1.76 29.54 -1.09
CA ASN A 174 2.34 30.79 -1.55
C ASN A 174 3.21 31.35 -0.42
#